data_AF-A0A7R9YD48-F1
#
_entry.id   AF-A0A7R9YD48-F1
#
_cell.length_a   1.000
_cell.length_b   1.000
_cell.length_c   1.000
_cell.angle_alpha   90.00
_cell.angle_beta   90.00
_cell.angle_gamma   90.00
#
_symmetry.space_group_name_H-M   'P 1'
#
loop_
_entity.id
_entity.type
_entity.pdbx_description
1 polymer ?
#
loop_
_entity_poly.entity_id
_entity_poly.type
_entity_poly.pdbx_seq_one_letter_code
_entity_poly.pdbx_strand_id
1 'polypeptide(L)'
;DVQDDVEARLALDLDVYLDLVAVHLEGPGGEDDLSGKDDAETLQKAIGLLEKYYNKVDPTKALKLLPAEMPVQSVLQYLRKSLRYTWSEQRRQQVTRQLLRVQEVKVKKELIDEQVQKVVIDENTICPVCGRPIGTSAILRYPNGVVVHLSCGSPDLSSPPNVYRYLPS
;
A
#
# COMPACT_ATOMS: atom_id res chain seq x y z
N ASP A 1 7.05 -1.48 -11.30
CA ASP A 1 6.54 -1.53 -9.92
C ASP A 1 5.05 -1.31 -10.03
N VAL A 2 4.20 -2.21 -9.54
CA VAL A 2 2.75 -2.18 -9.86
C VAL A 2 2.10 -0.91 -9.28
N GLN A 3 2.67 -0.37 -8.21
CA GLN A 3 2.25 0.90 -7.60
C GLN A 3 2.57 2.10 -8.51
N ASP A 4 3.77 2.14 -9.09
CA ASP A 4 4.21 3.21 -10.00
C ASP A 4 3.45 3.18 -11.33
N ASP A 5 3.14 2.00 -11.85
CA ASP A 5 2.36 1.85 -13.10
C ASP A 5 0.90 2.31 -12.94
N VAL A 6 0.32 2.17 -11.74
CA VAL A 6 -1.03 2.67 -11.41
C VAL A 6 -1.03 4.18 -11.21
N GLU A 7 -0.03 4.74 -10.51
CA GLU A 7 0.14 6.19 -10.38
C GLU A 7 0.39 6.88 -11.73
N ALA A 8 1.21 6.29 -12.61
CA ALA A 8 1.47 6.82 -13.94
C ALA A 8 0.22 6.85 -14.84
N ARG A 9 -0.64 5.82 -14.76
CA ARG A 9 -1.91 5.78 -15.50
C ARG A 9 -2.94 6.77 -14.97
N LEU A 10 -2.96 7.02 -13.66
CA LEU A 10 -3.79 8.06 -13.05
C LEU A 10 -3.30 9.47 -13.41
N ALA A 11 -1.99 9.66 -13.58
CA ALA A 11 -1.41 10.93 -14.00
C ALA A 11 -1.79 11.30 -15.45
N LEU A 12 -1.83 10.32 -16.37
CA LEU A 12 -2.27 10.52 -17.75
C LEU A 12 -3.74 10.96 -17.87
N ASP A 13 -4.61 10.48 -16.97
CA ASP A 13 -6.04 10.82 -16.93
C ASP A 13 -6.28 12.23 -16.33
N LEU A 14 -5.28 12.77 -15.61
CA LEU A 14 -5.30 14.07 -14.93
C LEU A 14 -5.00 15.23 -15.90
N ASP A 15 -4.14 14.98 -16.89
CA ASP A 15 -3.68 16.01 -17.83
C ASP A 15 -4.79 16.38 -18.84
N VAL A 16 -5.66 15.45 -19.24
CA VAL A 16 -6.80 15.73 -20.14
C VAL A 16 -7.70 16.86 -19.61
N TYR A 17 -7.93 16.93 -18.30
CA TYR A 17 -8.76 17.98 -17.69
C TYR A 17 -8.03 19.32 -17.62
N LEU A 18 -6.72 19.31 -17.43
CA LEU A 18 -5.89 20.51 -17.45
C LEU A 18 -5.75 21.05 -18.88
N ASP A 19 -5.59 20.18 -19.87
CA ASP A 19 -5.55 20.52 -21.28
C ASP A 19 -6.87 21.17 -21.71
N LEU A 20 -8.02 20.61 -21.29
CA LEU A 20 -9.32 21.19 -21.57
C LEU A 20 -9.44 22.61 -20.96
N VAL A 21 -8.91 22.82 -19.76
CA VAL A 21 -8.87 24.14 -19.11
C VAL A 21 -7.97 25.09 -19.88
N ALA A 22 -6.77 24.66 -20.30
CA ALA A 22 -5.85 25.45 -21.10
C ALA A 22 -6.48 25.91 -22.43
N VAL A 23 -7.16 25.01 -23.14
CA VAL A 23 -7.88 25.35 -24.39
C VAL A 23 -8.94 26.43 -24.17
N HIS A 24 -9.60 26.46 -23.02
CA HIS A 24 -10.56 27.52 -22.69
C HIS A 24 -9.85 28.83 -22.27
N LEU A 25 -8.61 28.78 -21.83
CA LEU A 25 -7.87 29.98 -21.40
C LEU A 25 -7.06 30.62 -22.53
N GLU A 26 -6.71 29.88 -23.58
CA GLU A 26 -5.91 30.40 -24.72
C GLU A 26 -6.73 31.19 -25.75
N GLY A 27 -8.07 31.06 -25.77
CA GLY A 27 -8.95 31.77 -26.71
C GLY A 27 -8.66 31.46 -28.20
N PRO A 28 -9.54 31.87 -29.14
CA PRO A 28 -9.17 31.86 -30.55
C PRO A 28 -8.14 32.97 -30.77
N GLY A 29 -6.87 32.60 -30.91
CA GLY A 29 -5.78 33.54 -31.13
C GLY A 29 -6.08 34.52 -32.26
N GLY A 30 -6.05 35.82 -31.96
CA GLY A 30 -6.23 36.87 -32.93
C GLY A 30 -5.99 38.23 -32.29
N GLU A 31 -4.99 38.94 -32.81
CA GLU A 31 -4.72 40.35 -32.56
C GLU A 31 -5.89 41.19 -33.12
N ASP A 32 -7.03 41.25 -32.44
CA ASP A 32 -8.11 42.17 -32.80
C ASP A 32 -8.88 42.64 -31.56
N ASP A 33 -8.88 43.95 -31.39
CA ASP A 33 -9.10 44.74 -30.17
C ASP A 33 -10.59 44.95 -29.84
N LEU A 34 -11.43 43.90 -29.92
CA LEU A 34 -12.91 44.06 -29.87
C LEU A 34 -13.71 42.91 -29.20
N SER A 35 -13.40 42.42 -27.98
CA SER A 35 -14.44 41.72 -27.15
C SER A 35 -14.00 41.38 -25.70
N GLY A 36 -14.04 42.33 -24.77
CA GLY A 36 -13.82 42.01 -23.34
C GLY A 36 -14.93 41.16 -22.67
N LYS A 37 -15.96 40.74 -23.42
CA LYS A 37 -17.10 39.96 -22.91
C LYS A 37 -16.90 38.45 -23.08
N ASP A 38 -16.22 38.05 -24.15
CA ASP A 38 -15.96 36.64 -24.47
C ASP A 38 -14.87 36.05 -23.56
N ASP A 39 -13.87 36.85 -23.16
CA ASP A 39 -12.82 36.43 -22.24
C ASP A 39 -13.37 36.10 -20.84
N ALA A 40 -14.32 36.91 -20.35
CA ALA A 40 -14.97 36.69 -19.07
C ALA A 40 -15.84 35.43 -19.06
N GLU A 41 -16.57 35.16 -20.15
CA GLU A 41 -17.38 33.96 -20.30
C GLU A 41 -16.50 32.70 -20.40
N THR A 42 -15.40 32.78 -21.15
CA THR A 42 -14.50 31.64 -21.34
C THR A 42 -13.72 31.31 -20.07
N LEU A 43 -13.32 32.33 -19.30
CA LEU A 43 -12.76 32.17 -17.96
C LEU A 43 -13.77 31.52 -16.98
N GLN A 44 -15.04 31.94 -17.00
CA GLN A 44 -16.07 31.30 -16.17
C GLN A 44 -16.28 29.82 -16.54
N LYS A 45 -16.23 29.47 -17.83
CA LYS A 45 -16.29 28.07 -18.29
C LYS A 45 -15.09 27.27 -17.77
N ALA A 46 -13.88 27.81 -17.86
CA ALA A 46 -12.67 27.18 -17.34
C ALA A 46 -12.75 26.92 -15.82
N ILE A 47 -13.20 27.91 -15.05
CA ILE A 47 -13.43 27.76 -13.60
C ILE A 47 -14.51 26.70 -13.32
N GLY A 48 -15.60 26.71 -14.10
CA GLY A 48 -16.66 25.71 -13.99
C GLY A 48 -16.16 24.27 -14.23
N LEU A 49 -15.23 24.08 -15.17
CA LEU A 49 -14.57 22.80 -15.40
C LEU A 49 -13.70 22.39 -14.21
N LEU A 50 -12.87 23.29 -13.70
CA LEU A 50 -12.06 23.05 -12.51
C LEU A 50 -12.93 22.65 -11.31
N GLU A 51 -14.03 23.34 -11.10
CA GLU A 51 -14.99 23.05 -10.04
C GLU A 51 -15.71 21.71 -10.16
N LYS A 52 -15.93 21.25 -11.39
CA LYS A 52 -16.59 19.98 -11.69
C LYS A 52 -15.61 18.82 -11.53
N TYR A 53 -14.37 19.01 -11.92
CA TYR A 53 -13.32 17.98 -11.94
C TYR A 53 -12.26 18.18 -10.84
N TYR A 54 -12.63 18.83 -9.74
CA TYR A 54 -11.72 19.18 -8.64
C TYR A 54 -10.95 18.00 -8.02
N ASN A 55 -11.52 16.79 -8.09
CA ASN A 55 -10.93 15.56 -7.57
C ASN A 55 -10.04 14.82 -8.58
N LYS A 56 -10.00 15.32 -9.83
CA LYS A 56 -9.25 14.76 -10.95
C LYS A 56 -8.26 15.76 -11.54
N VAL A 57 -7.95 16.83 -10.82
CA VAL A 57 -7.04 17.87 -11.28
C VAL A 57 -6.05 18.17 -10.17
N ASP A 58 -4.77 18.27 -10.51
CA ASP A 58 -3.77 18.77 -9.57
C ASP A 58 -4.02 20.26 -9.31
N PRO A 59 -4.36 20.65 -8.06
CA PRO A 59 -4.68 22.03 -7.74
C PRO A 59 -3.50 22.98 -7.97
N THR A 60 -2.26 22.50 -7.86
CA THR A 60 -1.07 23.34 -8.09
C THR A 60 -0.85 23.60 -9.57
N LYS A 61 -1.07 22.61 -10.44
CA LYS A 61 -1.01 22.80 -11.90
C LYS A 61 -2.15 23.69 -12.37
N ALA A 62 -3.37 23.47 -11.90
CA ALA A 62 -4.53 24.29 -12.26
C ALA A 62 -4.35 25.77 -11.90
N LEU A 63 -3.80 26.07 -10.71
CA LEU A 63 -3.55 27.45 -10.29
C LEU A 63 -2.51 28.17 -11.15
N LYS A 64 -1.55 27.45 -11.75
CA LYS A 64 -0.56 28.03 -12.65
C LYS A 64 -1.13 28.38 -14.04
N LEU A 65 -2.22 27.74 -14.44
CA LEU A 65 -2.88 28.02 -15.71
C LEU A 65 -3.77 29.26 -15.63
N LEU A 66 -4.26 29.60 -14.45
CA LEU A 66 -5.19 30.70 -14.27
C LEU A 66 -4.49 32.07 -14.36
N PRO A 67 -5.16 33.10 -14.91
CA PRO A 67 -4.61 34.46 -15.00
C PRO A 67 -4.26 35.03 -13.62
N ALA A 68 -3.08 35.65 -13.47
CA ALA A 68 -2.62 36.21 -12.19
C ALA A 68 -3.49 37.36 -11.67
N GLU A 69 -4.10 38.13 -12.58
CA GLU A 69 -4.84 39.35 -12.24
C GLU A 69 -6.31 39.11 -11.85
N MET A 70 -6.72 37.84 -11.79
CA MET A 70 -8.10 37.51 -11.44
C MET A 70 -8.36 37.63 -9.93
N PRO A 71 -9.57 38.05 -9.52
CA PRO A 71 -9.95 37.99 -8.11
C PRO A 71 -9.96 36.53 -7.59
N VAL A 72 -9.27 36.29 -6.47
CA VAL A 72 -9.25 34.97 -5.80
C VAL A 72 -10.66 34.47 -5.47
N GLN A 73 -11.59 35.39 -5.21
CA GLN A 73 -12.99 35.07 -4.93
C GLN A 73 -13.64 34.26 -6.05
N SER A 74 -13.24 34.47 -7.31
CA SER A 74 -13.77 33.75 -8.48
C SER A 74 -13.44 32.26 -8.48
N VAL A 75 -12.39 31.83 -7.76
CA VAL A 75 -11.91 30.43 -7.73
C VAL A 75 -12.09 29.80 -6.34
N LEU A 76 -12.67 30.54 -5.40
CA LEU A 76 -12.78 30.14 -4.00
C LEU A 76 -13.53 28.82 -3.80
N GLN A 77 -14.57 28.58 -4.60
CA GLN A 77 -15.36 27.35 -4.52
C GLN A 77 -14.56 26.13 -5.02
N TYR A 78 -13.81 26.27 -6.11
CA TYR A 78 -12.83 25.26 -6.56
C TYR A 78 -11.82 24.95 -5.45
N LEU A 79 -11.13 25.98 -4.94
CA LEU A 79 -10.11 25.83 -3.89
C LEU A 79 -10.66 25.09 -2.66
N ARG A 80 -11.86 25.46 -2.19
CA ARG A 80 -12.52 24.79 -1.07
C ARG A 80 -12.84 23.32 -1.34
N LYS A 81 -13.29 22.97 -2.55
CA LYS A 81 -13.56 21.58 -2.94
C LYS A 81 -12.26 20.79 -3.01
N SER A 82 -11.26 21.30 -3.73
CA SER A 82 -9.95 20.66 -3.91
C SER A 82 -9.24 20.43 -2.58
N LEU A 83 -9.14 21.43 -1.71
CA LEU A 83 -8.48 21.29 -0.40
C LEU A 83 -9.17 20.26 0.51
N ARG A 84 -10.51 20.28 0.56
CA ARG A 84 -11.26 19.29 1.35
C ARG A 84 -11.06 17.89 0.81
N TYR A 85 -11.05 17.73 -0.51
CA TYR A 85 -10.77 16.46 -1.15
C TYR A 85 -9.37 15.97 -0.83
N THR A 86 -8.33 16.77 -1.05
CA THR A 86 -6.93 16.39 -0.80
C THR A 86 -6.71 16.00 0.65
N TRP A 87 -7.26 16.75 1.62
CA TRP A 87 -7.13 16.39 3.04
C TRP A 87 -7.91 15.14 3.43
N SER A 88 -9.09 14.92 2.86
CA SER A 88 -9.87 13.71 3.09
C SER A 88 -9.14 12.50 2.50
N GLU A 89 -8.64 12.64 1.29
CA GLU A 89 -7.94 11.61 0.54
C GLU A 89 -6.60 11.25 1.21
N GLN A 90 -5.82 12.24 1.65
CA GLN A 90 -4.60 12.00 2.43
C GLN A 90 -4.87 11.21 3.70
N ARG A 91 -5.90 11.59 4.48
CA ARG A 91 -6.29 10.85 5.69
C ARG A 91 -6.73 9.43 5.36
N ARG A 92 -7.54 9.26 4.31
CA ARG A 92 -7.99 7.95 3.84
C ARG A 92 -6.81 7.06 3.46
N GLN A 93 -5.89 7.57 2.64
CA GLN A 93 -4.68 6.86 2.23
C GLN A 93 -3.79 6.50 3.41
N GLN A 94 -3.63 7.41 4.38
CA GLN A 94 -2.87 7.13 5.59
C GLN A 94 -3.48 5.95 6.38
N VAL A 95 -4.79 5.96 6.58
CA VAL A 95 -5.49 4.85 7.26
C VAL A 95 -5.31 3.54 6.48
N THR A 96 -5.57 3.54 5.17
CA THR A 96 -5.40 2.36 4.32
C THR A 96 -3.97 1.82 4.37
N ARG A 97 -2.96 2.70 4.30
CA ARG A 97 -1.54 2.31 4.38
C ARG A 97 -1.23 1.65 5.72
N GLN A 98 -1.73 2.19 6.82
CA GLN A 98 -1.51 1.60 8.14
C GLN A 98 -2.21 0.25 8.28
N LEU A 99 -3.42 0.09 7.76
CA LEU A 99 -4.12 -1.20 7.75
C LEU A 99 -3.36 -2.26 6.96
N LEU A 100 -2.88 -1.91 5.76
CA LEU A 100 -2.05 -2.81 4.94
C LEU A 100 -0.75 -3.18 5.65
N ARG A 101 -0.10 -2.22 6.32
CA ARG A 101 1.12 -2.49 7.09
C ARG A 101 0.87 -3.43 8.27
N VAL A 102 -0.26 -3.30 8.95
CA VAL A 102 -0.65 -4.24 10.02
C VAL A 102 -0.85 -5.64 9.44
N GLN A 103 -1.51 -5.77 8.29
CA GLN A 103 -1.69 -7.06 7.63
C GLN A 103 -0.35 -7.67 7.20
N GLU A 104 0.54 -6.87 6.62
CA GLU A 104 1.88 -7.29 6.23
C GLU A 104 2.67 -7.86 7.41
N VAL A 105 2.66 -7.17 8.55
CA VAL A 105 3.35 -7.62 9.77
C VAL A 105 2.75 -8.93 10.30
N LYS A 106 1.42 -9.09 10.25
CA LYS A 106 0.75 -10.33 10.68
C LYS A 106 1.17 -11.52 9.83
N VAL A 107 1.11 -11.39 8.50
CA VAL A 107 1.50 -12.46 7.58
C VAL A 107 2.98 -12.82 7.74
N LYS A 108 3.85 -11.81 7.91
CA LYS A 108 5.28 -12.04 8.19
C LYS A 108 5.50 -12.77 9.51
N LYS A 109 4.75 -12.42 10.55
CA LYS A 109 4.81 -13.11 11.85
C LYS A 109 4.37 -14.57 11.70
N GLU A 110 3.24 -14.83 11.04
CA GLU A 110 2.75 -16.19 10.80
C GLU A 110 3.80 -17.04 10.06
N LEU A 111 4.42 -16.47 9.03
CA LEU A 111 5.51 -17.14 8.32
C LEU A 111 6.70 -17.47 9.24
N ILE A 112 7.12 -16.52 10.09
CA ILE A 112 8.21 -16.73 11.06
C ILE A 112 7.81 -17.81 12.06
N ASP A 113 6.60 -17.75 12.62
CA ASP A 113 6.12 -18.71 13.62
C ASP A 113 6.14 -20.13 13.03
N GLU A 114 5.68 -20.33 11.80
CA GLU A 114 5.77 -21.63 11.09
C GLU A 114 7.22 -22.05 10.80
N GLN A 115 8.07 -21.12 10.35
CA GLN A 115 9.48 -21.42 10.04
C GLN A 115 10.30 -21.76 11.29
N VAL A 116 9.99 -21.19 12.45
CA VAL A 116 10.65 -21.49 13.74
C VAL A 116 10.25 -22.87 14.26
N GLN A 117 9.08 -23.40 13.88
CA GLN A 117 8.64 -24.75 14.25
C GLN A 117 9.39 -25.87 13.51
N LYS A 118 10.40 -25.58 12.68
CA LYS A 118 11.21 -26.63 12.04
C LYS A 118 12.27 -27.21 13.01
N VAL A 119 12.48 -28.52 12.93
CA VAL A 119 13.63 -29.17 13.57
C VAL A 119 14.53 -29.68 12.47
N VAL A 120 15.80 -29.30 12.51
CA VAL A 120 16.82 -29.82 11.59
C VAL A 120 17.33 -31.13 12.15
N ILE A 121 17.23 -32.20 11.37
CA ILE A 121 17.76 -33.51 11.70
C ILE A 121 18.99 -33.73 10.83
N ASP A 122 20.14 -33.87 11.47
CA ASP A 122 21.41 -34.22 10.86
C ASP A 122 21.85 -35.64 11.28
N GLU A 123 23.00 -36.07 10.77
CA GLU A 123 23.58 -37.39 11.11
C GLU A 123 23.93 -37.53 12.60
N ASN A 124 24.10 -36.41 13.31
CA ASN A 124 24.43 -36.35 14.72
C ASN A 124 23.20 -36.22 15.63
N THR A 125 21.99 -36.17 15.06
CA THR A 125 20.76 -36.00 15.84
C THR A 125 20.44 -37.32 16.53
N ILE A 126 20.53 -37.34 17.86
CA ILE A 126 20.34 -38.54 18.69
C ILE A 126 18.94 -38.57 19.28
N CYS A 127 18.29 -39.72 19.24
CA CYS A 127 17.04 -39.96 19.95
C CYS A 127 17.30 -40.00 21.47
N PRO A 128 16.67 -39.13 22.28
CA PRO A 128 16.94 -39.07 23.71
C PRO A 128 16.39 -40.27 24.49
N VAL A 129 15.54 -41.11 23.88
CA VAL A 129 14.98 -42.30 24.53
C VAL A 129 15.94 -43.50 24.43
N CYS A 130 16.50 -43.73 23.25
CA CYS A 130 17.34 -44.92 22.97
C CYS A 130 18.83 -44.61 22.81
N GLY A 131 19.22 -43.34 22.72
CA GLY A 131 20.61 -42.90 22.57
C GLY A 131 21.23 -43.18 21.19
N ARG A 132 20.42 -43.57 20.20
CA ARG A 132 20.90 -43.87 18.83
C ARG A 132 20.63 -42.70 17.87
N PRO A 133 21.44 -42.53 16.81
CA PRO A 133 21.18 -41.52 15.79
C PRO A 133 19.83 -41.77 15.10
N ILE A 134 19.14 -40.69 14.74
CA ILE A 134 17.85 -40.73 14.05
C ILE A 134 18.03 -41.29 12.62
N GLY A 135 19.00 -40.75 11.87
CA GLY A 135 19.31 -41.17 10.50
C GLY A 135 18.09 -41.11 9.58
N THR A 136 17.85 -42.15 8.79
CA THR A 136 16.72 -42.27 7.85
C THR A 136 15.50 -42.99 8.45
N SER A 137 15.47 -43.18 9.77
CA SER A 137 14.38 -43.89 10.45
C SER A 137 13.09 -43.06 10.46
N ALA A 138 11.93 -43.72 10.61
CA ALA A 138 10.69 -43.00 10.88
C ALA A 138 10.79 -42.21 12.20
N ILE A 139 10.32 -40.97 12.19
CA ILE A 139 10.43 -40.02 13.30
C ILE A 139 9.07 -39.60 13.86
N LEU A 140 9.08 -39.16 15.11
CA LEU A 140 7.97 -38.45 15.76
C LEU A 140 8.52 -37.14 16.34
N ARG A 141 7.86 -36.01 16.04
CA ARG A 141 8.21 -34.68 16.57
C ARG A 141 7.14 -34.23 17.57
N TYR A 142 7.57 -33.92 18.79
CA TYR A 142 6.71 -33.32 19.81
C TYR A 142 6.60 -31.80 19.63
N PRO A 143 5.51 -31.16 20.11
CA PRO A 143 5.33 -29.71 20.03
C PRO A 143 6.44 -28.88 20.72
N ASN A 144 7.17 -29.47 21.66
CA ASN A 144 8.32 -28.86 22.33
C ASN A 144 9.63 -28.91 21.50
N GLY A 145 9.59 -29.45 20.27
CA GLY A 145 10.75 -29.57 19.39
C GLY A 145 11.58 -30.85 19.57
N VAL A 146 11.26 -31.70 20.55
CA VAL A 146 11.95 -32.98 20.74
C VAL A 146 11.58 -33.94 19.61
N VAL A 147 12.60 -34.55 19.01
CA VAL A 147 12.44 -35.60 17.98
C VAL A 147 12.89 -36.94 18.53
N VAL A 148 12.08 -37.96 18.31
CA VAL A 148 12.37 -39.35 18.69
C VAL A 148 12.12 -40.28 17.49
N HIS A 149 12.65 -41.50 17.53
CA HIS A 149 12.19 -42.55 16.62
C HIS A 149 10.70 -42.80 16.82
N LEU A 150 9.97 -43.14 15.76
CA LEU A 150 8.53 -43.44 15.83
C LEU A 150 8.23 -44.56 16.85
N SER A 151 9.10 -45.56 16.97
CA SER A 151 9.00 -46.64 17.96
C SER A 151 9.34 -46.24 19.39
N CYS A 152 10.05 -45.12 19.57
CA CYS A 152 10.42 -44.59 20.88
C CYS A 152 9.42 -43.56 21.41
N GLY A 153 8.49 -43.10 20.57
CA GLY A 153 7.48 -42.11 20.90
C GLY A 153 6.14 -42.74 21.27
N SER A 154 5.37 -42.01 22.08
CA SER A 154 3.95 -42.26 22.32
C SER A 154 3.10 -41.58 21.24
N PRO A 155 1.98 -42.19 20.81
CA PRO A 155 1.02 -41.51 19.93
C PRO A 155 0.34 -40.31 20.63
N ASP A 156 0.34 -40.28 21.96
CA ASP A 156 -0.02 -39.09 22.72
C ASP A 156 1.12 -38.08 22.70
N LEU A 157 0.94 -37.02 21.91
CA LEU A 157 1.89 -35.91 21.74
C LEU A 157 1.85 -34.91 22.90
N SER A 158 0.89 -35.02 23.84
CA SER A 158 0.76 -34.10 24.98
C SER A 158 1.72 -34.41 26.12
N SER A 159 2.26 -35.63 26.17
CA SER A 159 3.19 -36.09 27.19
C SER A 159 4.55 -36.46 26.56
N PRO A 160 5.44 -35.49 26.31
CA PRO A 160 6.76 -35.78 25.76
C PRO A 160 7.59 -36.61 26.74
N PRO A 161 8.51 -37.46 26.23
CA PRO A 161 9.44 -38.20 27.09
C PRO A 161 10.26 -37.23 27.93
N ASN A 162 10.48 -37.57 29.20
CA ASN A 162 11.21 -36.72 30.13
C ASN A 162 12.71 -36.70 29.78
N VAL A 163 13.09 -35.73 28.94
CA VAL A 163 14.44 -35.59 28.35
C VAL A 163 15.49 -35.03 29.31
N TYR A 164 15.11 -34.57 30.51
CA TYR A 164 16.06 -34.11 31.54
C TYR A 164 16.96 -35.20 32.14
N ARG A 165 16.76 -36.47 31.77
CA ARG A 165 17.61 -37.59 32.19
C ARG A 165 18.86 -37.80 31.33
N TYR A 166 19.00 -37.09 30.21
CA TYR A 166 20.00 -37.41 29.18
C TYR A 166 20.90 -36.24 28.77
N LEU A 167 20.91 -35.14 29.55
CA LEU A 167 21.95 -34.11 29.44
C LEU A 167 23.28 -34.75 29.87
N PRO A 168 24.31 -34.75 29.01
CA PRO A 168 25.65 -35.17 29.43
C PRO A 168 26.14 -34.19 30.50
N SER A 169 26.57 -34.75 31.64
CA SER A 169 27.23 -34.05 32.75
C SER A 169 28.57 -33.46 32.33
#